data_AF-A0A9D7ERQ4-F1
#
_entry.id   AF-A0A9D7ERQ4-F1
#
_cell.length_a   1.000
_cell.length_b   1.000
_cell.length_c   1.000
_cell.angle_alpha   90.00
_cell.angle_beta   90.00
_cell.angle_gamma   90.00
#
_symmetry.space_group_name_H-M   'P 1'
#
loop_
_entity.id
_entity.type
_entity.pdbx_description
1 polymer ?
#
loop_
_entity_poly.entity_id
_entity_poly.type
_entity_poly.pdbx_seq_one_letter_code
_entity_poly.pdbx_strand_id
1 'polypeptide(L)'
;MNARTFLKSTALLIALFAILTGCKNSAQRDGASSDSTLSATKELPIEHSYIEVLDDANFEVDFGRAIANGDERFVGVMGYALEIPGVPQFYEKYSKTHFVKVIKGTTDDYEESSSMSRAVFYYEYARGYNKLLLNHLFGSNE
;
A
#
# COMPACT_ATOMS: atom_id res chain seq x y z
N MET A 1 46.57 36.26 17.56
CA MET A 1 47.69 35.31 17.57
C MET A 1 47.86 34.79 18.98
N ASN A 2 47.59 33.51 19.22
CA ASN A 2 48.08 32.74 20.38
C ASN A 2 48.09 31.27 19.97
N ALA A 3 49.29 30.73 19.84
CA ALA A 3 49.56 29.33 19.57
C ALA A 3 49.60 28.56 20.89
N ARG A 4 49.07 27.34 20.92
CA ARG A 4 49.69 26.17 21.59
C ARG A 4 48.91 24.88 21.31
N THR A 5 49.52 24.15 20.38
CA THR A 5 49.54 22.70 20.13
C THR A 5 49.56 21.80 21.38
N PHE A 6 48.81 20.70 21.31
CA PHE A 6 49.04 19.39 21.96
C PHE A 6 48.45 18.34 20.99
N LEU A 7 49.23 17.61 20.16
CA LEU A 7 49.95 16.35 20.44
C LEU A 7 49.11 15.39 21.31
N LYS A 8 48.79 14.13 20.98
CA LYS A 8 49.40 13.11 20.10
C LYS A 8 48.49 11.85 20.16
N SER A 9 48.52 11.03 19.09
CA SER A 9 48.60 9.54 19.11
C SER A 9 47.49 8.73 19.80
N THR A 10 47.02 7.55 19.37
CA THR A 10 47.45 6.54 18.39
C THR A 10 46.45 5.38 18.49
N ALA A 11 46.08 4.81 17.34
CA ALA A 11 45.83 3.37 17.15
C ALA A 11 44.62 2.77 17.92
N LEU A 12 44.00 1.65 17.57
CA LEU A 12 44.45 0.46 16.88
C LEU A 12 43.18 -0.40 16.60
N LEU A 13 43.16 -1.08 15.44
CA LEU A 13 42.50 -2.37 15.14
C LEU A 13 41.27 -2.82 15.96
N ILE A 14 40.16 -3.09 15.25
CA ILE A 14 39.36 -4.29 15.52
C ILE A 14 39.27 -5.10 14.23
N ALA A 15 40.06 -6.17 14.20
CA ALA A 15 40.10 -7.20 13.18
C ALA A 15 39.11 -8.33 13.52
N LEU A 16 38.89 -9.20 12.53
CA LEU A 16 38.43 -10.58 12.64
C LEU A 16 36.96 -10.82 13.03
N PHE A 17 36.14 -11.17 12.04
CA PHE A 17 35.17 -12.25 12.19
C PHE A 17 35.10 -13.03 10.88
N ALA A 18 35.93 -14.08 10.81
CA ALA A 18 35.86 -15.10 9.79
C ALA A 18 35.67 -16.46 10.48
N ILE A 19 34.88 -17.29 9.80
CA ILE A 19 34.81 -18.77 9.85
C ILE A 19 33.82 -19.37 10.87
N LEU A 20 33.08 -20.36 10.33
CA LEU A 20 32.24 -21.42 10.92
C LEU A 20 30.74 -21.14 10.72
N THR A 21 30.08 -21.72 9.70
CA THR A 21 29.42 -23.05 9.73
C THR A 21 28.78 -23.24 8.34
N GLY A 22 28.72 -24.36 7.65
CA GLY A 22 29.09 -25.75 7.88
C GLY A 22 28.71 -26.55 6.62
N CYS A 23 29.39 -27.69 6.40
CA CYS A 23 29.07 -28.66 5.35
C CYS A 23 27.64 -29.22 5.50
N LYS A 24 26.96 -29.53 4.38
CA LYS A 24 26.15 -30.76 4.23
C LYS A 24 25.57 -30.96 2.80
N ASN A 25 25.95 -32.11 2.25
CA ASN A 25 25.21 -33.11 1.48
C ASN A 25 24.53 -32.81 0.12
N SER A 26 25.03 -33.56 -0.86
CA SER A 26 24.38 -34.07 -2.06
C SER A 26 23.17 -34.97 -1.74
N ALA A 27 22.07 -34.79 -2.48
CA ALA A 27 21.05 -35.83 -2.69
C ALA A 27 20.22 -35.54 -3.96
N GLN A 28 20.63 -36.16 -5.06
CA GLN A 28 19.84 -36.98 -5.99
C GLN A 28 18.30 -36.84 -6.06
N ARG A 29 17.84 -36.67 -7.32
CA ARG A 29 16.70 -37.29 -8.06
C ARG A 29 15.27 -36.72 -8.05
N ASP A 30 14.81 -36.67 -9.32
CA ASP A 30 13.52 -37.04 -9.90
C ASP A 30 12.29 -36.16 -9.71
N GLY A 31 11.63 -35.95 -10.85
CA GLY A 31 10.18 -36.15 -10.90
C GLY A 31 9.39 -34.90 -11.25
N ALA A 32 8.74 -34.97 -12.40
CA ALA A 32 7.69 -34.06 -12.82
C ALA A 32 6.63 -33.88 -11.72
N SER A 33 6.25 -32.63 -11.48
CA SER A 33 4.88 -32.31 -11.09
C SER A 33 4.56 -30.94 -11.64
N SER A 34 3.60 -30.91 -12.57
CA SER A 34 2.91 -29.72 -13.02
C SER A 34 2.12 -29.17 -11.83
N ASP A 35 2.78 -28.39 -10.98
CA ASP A 35 2.12 -27.73 -9.88
C ASP A 35 1.61 -26.37 -10.36
N SER A 36 0.30 -26.32 -10.58
CA SER A 36 -0.48 -25.11 -10.74
C SER A 36 -0.24 -24.23 -9.52
N THR A 37 0.77 -23.37 -9.60
CA THR A 37 1.00 -22.33 -8.61
C THR A 37 -0.15 -21.34 -8.74
N LEU A 38 -1.20 -21.56 -7.96
CA LEU A 38 -2.14 -20.52 -7.59
C LEU A 38 -1.31 -19.30 -7.22
N SER A 39 -1.49 -18.24 -8.01
CA SER A 39 -0.88 -16.94 -7.80
C SER A 39 -1.10 -16.55 -6.34
N ALA A 40 -0.03 -16.67 -5.54
CA ALA A 40 0.00 -16.14 -4.21
C ALA A 40 -0.40 -14.66 -4.32
N THR A 41 -1.60 -14.34 -3.84
CA THR A 41 -1.98 -12.98 -3.47
C THR A 41 -0.92 -12.56 -2.46
N LYS A 42 0.10 -11.88 -2.96
CA LYS A 42 1.09 -11.20 -2.15
C LYS A 42 0.29 -10.15 -1.40
N GLU A 43 -0.17 -10.50 -0.21
CA GLU A 43 -0.79 -9.56 0.73
C GLU A 43 0.25 -8.49 0.99
N LEU A 44 0.14 -7.40 0.23
CA LEU A 44 0.88 -6.19 0.51
C LEU A 44 0.45 -5.77 1.92
N PRO A 45 1.37 -5.29 2.77
CA PRO A 45 1.03 -4.77 4.09
C PRO A 45 0.37 -3.40 3.90
N ILE A 46 -0.81 -3.39 3.31
CA ILE A 46 -1.62 -2.20 3.17
C ILE A 46 -2.43 -2.16 4.46
N GLU A 47 -2.06 -1.25 5.35
CA GLU A 47 -2.88 -0.93 6.51
C GLU A 47 -4.23 -0.40 5.99
N HIS A 48 -5.27 -1.22 6.09
CA HIS A 48 -6.63 -0.85 5.71
C HIS A 48 -7.37 -0.33 6.93
N SER A 49 -7.88 0.90 6.82
CA SER A 49 -8.91 1.40 7.73
C SER A 49 -10.25 1.45 7.03
N TYR A 50 -11.34 1.08 7.70
CA TYR A 50 -12.67 1.19 7.11
C TYR A 50 -13.26 2.58 7.30
N ILE A 51 -14.00 3.06 6.30
CA ILE A 51 -14.80 4.28 6.37
C ILE A 51 -16.25 4.00 6.05
N GLU A 52 -17.14 4.76 6.66
CA GLU A 52 -18.56 4.76 6.31
C GLU A 52 -18.83 5.90 5.32
N VAL A 53 -19.47 5.56 4.21
CA VAL A 53 -19.88 6.53 3.18
C VAL A 53 -21.40 6.50 3.14
N LEU A 54 -22.02 7.63 3.46
CA LEU A 54 -23.47 7.79 3.46
C LEU A 54 -23.99 8.03 2.04
N ASP A 55 -25.28 7.78 1.81
CA ASP A 55 -25.90 7.89 0.48
C ASP A 55 -25.90 9.34 -0.08
N ASP A 56 -25.64 10.35 0.74
CA ASP A 56 -25.51 11.77 0.37
C ASP A 56 -24.06 12.29 0.38
N ALA A 57 -23.08 11.40 0.53
CA ALA A 57 -21.68 11.78 0.61
C ALA A 57 -21.20 12.51 -0.66
N ASN A 58 -20.35 13.52 -0.46
CA ASN A 58 -19.75 14.30 -1.54
C ASN A 58 -18.23 14.17 -1.48
N PHE A 59 -17.67 13.50 -2.49
CA PHE A 59 -16.23 13.20 -2.53
C PHE A 59 -15.35 14.45 -2.56
N GLU A 60 -15.81 15.59 -3.10
CA GLU A 60 -15.02 16.83 -3.14
C GLU A 60 -14.91 17.45 -1.74
N VAL A 61 -16.02 17.47 -1.01
CA VAL A 61 -16.08 17.98 0.37
C VAL A 61 -15.24 17.10 1.28
N ASP A 62 -15.38 15.78 1.17
CA ASP A 62 -14.65 14.83 2.01
C ASP A 62 -13.16 14.82 1.68
N PHE A 63 -12.79 14.95 0.40
CA PHE A 63 -11.41 15.16 -0.02
C PHE A 63 -10.82 16.43 0.61
N GLY A 64 -11.52 17.56 0.52
CA GLY A 64 -11.07 18.82 1.10
C GLY A 64 -10.82 18.71 2.61
N ARG A 65 -11.71 18.03 3.33
CA ARG A 65 -11.54 17.73 4.76
C ARG A 65 -10.36 16.80 5.04
N ALA A 66 -10.19 15.76 4.24
CA ALA A 66 -9.09 14.81 4.40
C ALA A 66 -7.73 15.49 4.24
N ILE A 67 -7.54 16.25 3.16
CA ILE A 67 -6.30 16.99 2.91
C ILE A 67 -6.04 18.05 3.97
N ALA A 68 -7.07 18.77 4.43
CA ALA A 68 -6.93 19.73 5.52
C ALA A 68 -6.41 19.09 6.83
N ASN A 69 -6.63 17.79 7.01
CA ASN A 69 -6.16 17.01 8.16
C ASN A 69 -4.90 16.16 7.86
N GLY A 70 -4.30 16.28 6.68
CA GLY A 70 -3.14 15.49 6.28
C GLY A 70 -3.43 14.02 5.96
N ASP A 71 -4.68 13.65 5.66
CA ASP A 71 -5.05 12.30 5.23
C ASP A 71 -4.86 12.14 3.70
N GLU A 72 -3.73 11.57 3.31
CA GLU A 72 -3.35 11.29 1.92
C GLU A 72 -3.64 9.84 1.49
N ARG A 73 -4.55 9.15 2.19
CA ARG A 73 -4.87 7.75 1.88
C ARG A 73 -5.88 7.66 0.73
N PHE A 74 -5.65 6.71 -0.18
CA PHE A 74 -6.57 6.42 -1.28
C PHE A 74 -7.83 5.72 -0.77
N VAL A 75 -8.94 5.88 -1.47
CA VAL A 75 -10.19 5.19 -1.18
C VAL A 75 -10.30 3.93 -2.03
N GLY A 76 -10.46 2.80 -1.36
CA GLY A 76 -10.67 1.49 -1.98
C GLY A 76 -12.10 0.99 -1.81
N VAL A 77 -12.51 0.15 -2.76
CA VAL A 77 -13.79 -0.58 -2.75
C VAL A 77 -13.45 -2.06 -2.70
N MET A 78 -13.95 -2.78 -1.70
CA MET A 78 -13.70 -4.20 -1.54
C MET A 78 -14.88 -5.00 -2.07
N GLY A 79 -14.70 -5.66 -3.22
CA GLY A 79 -15.64 -6.67 -3.74
C GLY A 79 -15.02 -8.06 -3.62
N TYR A 80 -14.92 -8.78 -4.74
CA TYR A 80 -14.12 -10.01 -4.83
C TYR A 80 -12.63 -9.77 -4.50
N ALA A 81 -12.13 -8.59 -4.87
CA ALA A 81 -10.80 -8.11 -4.53
C ALA A 81 -10.89 -6.63 -4.13
N LEU A 82 -9.82 -6.12 -3.51
CA LEU A 82 -9.67 -4.70 -3.27
C LEU A 82 -9.34 -3.98 -4.58
N GLU A 83 -10.21 -3.07 -4.96
CA GLU A 83 -10.01 -2.16 -6.08
C GLU A 83 -9.77 -0.74 -5.55
N ILE A 84 -8.95 0.03 -6.29
CA ILE A 84 -8.65 1.43 -5.99
C ILE A 84 -9.07 2.24 -7.22
N PRO A 85 -10.37 2.55 -7.37
CA PRO A 85 -10.92 3.13 -8.59
C PRO A 85 -10.23 4.43 -8.98
N GLY A 86 -9.94 4.61 -10.27
CA GLY A 86 -9.31 5.82 -10.78
C GLY A 86 -7.79 5.93 -10.54
N VAL A 87 -7.14 4.92 -9.95
CA VAL A 87 -5.70 4.92 -9.69
C VAL A 87 -5.00 3.83 -10.50
N PRO A 88 -4.51 4.14 -11.72
CA PRO A 88 -3.86 3.14 -12.56
C PRO A 88 -2.57 2.64 -11.91
N GLN A 89 -2.38 1.32 -11.90
CA GLN A 89 -1.17 0.66 -11.37
C GLN A 89 -0.90 1.00 -9.89
N PHE A 90 -1.95 1.07 -9.07
CA PHE A 90 -1.81 1.39 -7.65
C PHE A 90 -0.80 0.49 -6.95
N TYR A 91 -0.89 -0.81 -7.17
CA TYR A 91 -0.04 -1.79 -6.51
C TYR A 91 1.43 -1.66 -6.91
N GLU A 92 1.74 -1.34 -8.17
CA GLU A 92 3.12 -1.16 -8.61
C GLU A 92 3.70 0.20 -8.18
N LYS A 93 2.89 1.28 -8.25
CA LYS A 93 3.37 2.66 -8.12
C LYS A 93 3.25 3.25 -6.72
N TYR A 94 2.13 3.00 -6.05
CA TYR A 94 1.73 3.78 -4.87
C TYR A 94 1.62 2.96 -3.58
N SER A 95 1.44 1.64 -3.68
CA SER A 95 1.21 0.77 -2.50
C SER A 95 2.34 0.74 -1.47
N LYS A 96 3.56 1.17 -1.84
CA LYS A 96 4.71 1.24 -0.93
C LYS A 96 4.77 2.54 -0.13
N THR A 97 4.08 3.59 -0.57
CA THR A 97 4.19 4.94 -0.02
C THR A 97 2.85 5.52 0.42
N HIS A 98 1.74 4.97 -0.05
CA HIS A 98 0.40 5.42 0.30
C HIS A 98 -0.48 4.27 0.78
N PHE A 99 -1.27 4.53 1.83
CA PHE A 99 -2.22 3.57 2.38
C PHE A 99 -3.59 3.70 1.72
N VAL A 100 -4.46 2.74 2.01
CA VAL A 100 -5.83 2.68 1.47
C VAL A 100 -6.83 2.64 2.63
N LYS A 101 -7.89 3.45 2.53
CA LYS A 101 -9.08 3.34 3.36
C LYS A 101 -10.21 2.70 2.55
N VAL A 102 -10.86 1.69 3.11
CA VAL A 102 -11.84 0.86 2.40
C VAL A 102 -13.25 1.28 2.78
N ILE A 103 -14.13 1.48 1.81
CA ILE A 103 -15.55 1.76 2.08
C ILE A 103 -16.20 0.53 2.72
N LYS A 104 -16.83 0.70 3.89
CA LYS A 104 -17.54 -0.35 4.60
C LYS A 104 -18.81 -0.76 3.83
N GLY A 105 -19.15 -2.04 3.87
CA GLY A 105 -20.39 -2.55 3.27
C GLY A 105 -20.31 -2.77 1.75
N THR A 106 -19.11 -2.77 1.17
CA THR A 106 -18.88 -3.19 -0.23
C THR A 106 -18.70 -4.71 -0.35
N THR A 107 -18.41 -5.38 0.78
CA THR A 107 -18.18 -6.83 0.90
C THR A 107 -19.48 -7.55 1.26
N ASP A 108 -20.05 -8.28 0.30
CA ASP A 108 -20.95 -9.44 0.44
C ASP A 108 -22.19 -9.39 1.36
N ASP A 109 -22.54 -8.27 2.00
CA ASP A 109 -23.85 -8.06 2.65
C ASP A 109 -24.94 -7.79 1.58
N TYR A 110 -25.21 -8.82 0.79
CA TYR A 110 -26.23 -8.86 -0.26
C TYR A 110 -27.65 -9.14 0.30
N GLU A 111 -27.98 -8.67 1.51
CA GLU A 111 -29.34 -8.88 2.05
C GLU A 111 -30.40 -7.93 1.48
N GLU A 112 -30.03 -6.82 0.83
CA GLU A 112 -31.01 -5.90 0.22
C GLU A 112 -30.84 -5.72 -1.29
N SER A 113 -31.91 -6.02 -2.02
CA SER A 113 -32.12 -5.91 -3.47
C SER A 113 -31.95 -4.51 -4.10
N SER A 114 -31.32 -3.55 -3.41
CA SER A 114 -30.88 -2.24 -3.92
C SER A 114 -29.39 -2.19 -4.30
N SER A 115 -28.71 -3.33 -4.27
CA SER A 115 -27.25 -3.49 -4.22
C SER A 115 -26.46 -2.95 -5.42
N MET A 116 -27.04 -2.90 -6.63
CA MET A 116 -26.31 -2.40 -7.81
C MET A 116 -26.10 -0.89 -7.76
N SER A 117 -27.11 -0.10 -7.36
CA SER A 117 -26.98 1.37 -7.32
C SER A 117 -26.00 1.83 -6.26
N ARG A 118 -25.92 1.12 -5.13
CA ARG A 118 -25.01 1.46 -4.03
C ARG A 118 -23.56 1.10 -4.35
N ALA A 119 -23.31 -0.04 -5.00
CA ALA A 119 -21.98 -0.40 -5.49
C ALA A 119 -21.46 0.62 -6.53
N VAL A 120 -22.31 1.02 -7.49
CA VAL A 120 -21.97 2.06 -8.47
C VAL A 120 -21.67 3.39 -7.77
N PHE A 121 -22.48 3.81 -6.81
CA PHE A 121 -22.24 5.02 -6.04
C PHE A 121 -20.88 5.00 -5.32
N TYR A 122 -20.56 3.92 -4.60
CA TYR A 122 -19.27 3.79 -3.93
C TYR A 122 -18.08 3.78 -4.89
N TYR A 123 -18.23 3.14 -6.04
CA TYR A 123 -17.20 3.14 -7.07
C TYR A 123 -16.95 4.53 -7.63
N GLU A 124 -18.01 5.26 -7.97
CA GLU A 124 -17.95 6.63 -8.48
C GLU A 124 -17.39 7.60 -7.43
N TYR A 125 -17.81 7.47 -6.17
CA TYR A 125 -17.29 8.22 -5.04
C TYR A 125 -15.77 7.99 -4.90
N ALA A 126 -15.32 6.74 -4.83
CA ALA A 126 -13.91 6.40 -4.69
C ALA A 126 -13.09 6.91 -5.89
N ARG A 127 -13.61 6.75 -7.11
CA ARG A 127 -12.96 7.24 -8.33
C ARG A 127 -12.79 8.75 -8.33
N GLY A 128 -13.84 9.50 -7.97
CA GLY A 128 -13.82 10.95 -7.88
C GLY A 128 -12.81 11.44 -6.84
N TYR A 129 -12.87 10.88 -5.63
CA TYR A 129 -11.94 11.18 -4.55
C TYR A 129 -10.48 10.93 -4.97
N ASN A 130 -10.19 9.73 -5.50
CA ASN A 130 -8.84 9.34 -5.86
C ASN A 130 -8.26 10.17 -7.01
N LYS A 131 -9.09 10.61 -7.96
CA LYS A 131 -8.67 11.54 -9.01
C LYS A 131 -8.19 12.87 -8.42
N LEU A 132 -8.93 13.42 -7.45
CA LEU A 132 -8.52 14.65 -6.75
C LEU A 132 -7.21 14.45 -5.97
N LEU A 133 -7.07 13.31 -5.30
CA LEU A 133 -5.86 12.98 -4.56
C LEU A 133 -4.63 12.81 -5.47
N LEU A 134 -4.76 12.12 -6.60
CA LEU A 134 -3.67 12.01 -7.58
C LEU A 134 -3.23 13.39 -8.09
N ASN A 135 -4.20 14.23 -8.45
CA ASN A 135 -3.92 15.58 -8.92
C ASN A 135 -3.22 16.43 -7.84
N HIS A 136 -3.61 16.26 -6.57
CA HIS A 136 -2.99 16.94 -5.44
C HIS A 136 -1.55 16.48 -5.18
N LEU A 137 -1.30 15.18 -5.20
CA LEU A 137 0.01 14.61 -4.87
C LEU A 137 1.03 14.74 -6.00
N PHE A 138 0.59 14.64 -7.26
CA PHE A 138 1.50 14.46 -8.39
C PHE A 138 1.30 15.48 -9.53
N GLY A 139 0.31 16.37 -9.40
CA GLY A 139 -0.11 17.25 -10.49
C GLY A 139 -0.87 16.49 -11.59
N SER A 140 -1.60 17.23 -12.42
CA SER A 140 -2.33 16.67 -13.56
C SER A 140 -1.35 16.11 -14.61
N ASN A 141 -1.03 14.83 -14.52
CA ASN A 141 -0.36 14.08 -15.59
C ASN A 141 -1.44 13.28 -16.33
N GLU A 142 -2.19 13.96 -17.21
CA GLU A 142 -2.92 13.32 -18.31
C GLU A 142 -1.95 12.91 -19.42
#